data_AF-A0A9R0WLY2-F1
#
_entry.id   AF-A0A9R0WLY2-F1
#
_cell.length_a   1.000
_cell.length_b   1.000
_cell.length_c   1.000
_cell.angle_alpha   90.00
_cell.angle_beta   90.00
_cell.angle_gamma   90.00
#
_symmetry.space_group_name_H-M   'P 1'
#
loop_
_entity.id
_entity.type
_entity.pdbx_description
1 polymer ?
#
loop_
_entity_poly.entity_id
_entity_poly.type
_entity_poly.pdbx_seq_one_letter_code
_entity_poly.pdbx_strand_id
1 'polypeptide(L)'
;MASSSAKPYCCSSLNPAPSTPLARRAALSVLPAAKPRRFSHGLAAVAANPRASRSAVLRPVRACLAAPRRPEYVPDRIDDPNYVRIFDTTLRDGEQSPGATMTSAEKLVVARQLARLGVDIIEAGFPASSPDDLDAVRSIAIEVGNTPVGEDGHVPVICGLSRCNKRDIDAAWEAVRHARKPRIHTFIATSEIHMQHKLRKTPDQVVAIAREMVAYARGLGCPDVEFSPEDAGRVLMQEHDN
;
A
#
# COMPACT_ATOMS: atom_id res chain seq x y z
N MET A 1 -10.53 14.87 -67.53
CA MET A 1 -11.73 14.04 -67.26
C MET A 1 -11.74 13.78 -65.75
N ALA A 2 -12.40 14.65 -64.99
CA ALA A 2 -13.72 14.44 -64.36
C ALA A 2 -13.66 13.33 -63.28
N SER A 3 -14.14 13.45 -62.03
CA SER A 3 -14.95 14.45 -61.31
C SER A 3 -15.10 13.93 -59.85
N SER A 4 -15.57 14.83 -58.96
CA SER A 4 -16.31 14.57 -57.70
C SER A 4 -15.47 14.29 -56.44
N SER A 5 -15.37 15.17 -55.42
CA SER A 5 -16.37 15.95 -54.65
C SER A 5 -17.42 15.08 -53.94
N ALA A 6 -17.32 14.99 -52.59
CA ALA A 6 -18.41 15.25 -51.62
C ALA A 6 -18.10 14.68 -50.20
N LYS A 7 -17.90 15.57 -49.23
CA LYS A 7 -18.50 15.56 -47.88
C LYS A 7 -19.38 16.84 -47.81
N PRO A 8 -20.37 17.03 -46.92
CA PRO A 8 -20.64 16.36 -45.64
C PRO A 8 -22.12 16.00 -45.40
N TYR A 9 -22.41 15.22 -44.34
CA TYR A 9 -23.73 15.21 -43.72
C TYR A 9 -23.61 15.74 -42.29
N CYS A 10 -24.28 16.87 -42.06
CA CYS A 10 -24.61 17.41 -40.76
C CYS A 10 -26.12 17.68 -40.80
N CYS A 11 -26.88 17.17 -39.84
CA CYS A 11 -28.22 17.67 -39.57
C CYS A 11 -28.54 17.48 -38.07
N SER A 12 -28.44 18.59 -37.34
CA SER A 12 -29.50 19.17 -36.50
C SER A 12 -30.25 18.22 -35.56
N SER A 13 -29.99 18.31 -34.25
CA SER A 13 -30.78 19.10 -33.28
C SER A 13 -31.94 18.31 -32.67
N LEU A 14 -31.91 18.12 -31.35
CA LEU A 14 -32.99 18.40 -30.39
C LEU A 14 -32.56 17.94 -28.98
N ASN A 15 -32.29 18.91 -28.10
CA ASN A 15 -32.36 18.76 -26.64
C ASN A 15 -33.84 18.61 -26.24
N PRO A 16 -34.14 17.91 -25.14
CA PRO A 16 -34.58 18.67 -23.97
C PRO A 16 -34.10 18.10 -22.62
N ALA A 17 -33.78 19.01 -21.69
CA ALA A 17 -33.87 18.84 -20.24
C ALA A 17 -34.80 19.97 -19.72
N PRO A 18 -35.22 20.04 -18.44
CA PRO A 18 -35.16 19.06 -17.34
C PRO A 18 -36.54 18.85 -16.65
N SER A 19 -36.66 17.87 -15.73
CA SER A 19 -37.76 17.87 -14.76
C SER A 19 -37.35 17.27 -13.41
N THR A 20 -37.21 18.17 -12.43
CA THR A 20 -37.47 17.94 -10.99
C THR A 20 -38.76 18.68 -10.66
N PRO A 21 -39.65 18.15 -9.80
CA PRO A 21 -39.50 18.42 -8.37
C PRO A 21 -40.02 17.29 -7.46
N LEU A 22 -39.51 17.21 -6.22
CA LEU A 22 -40.32 17.41 -5.01
C LEU A 22 -39.48 17.14 -3.75
N ALA A 23 -39.21 18.22 -3.03
CA ALA A 23 -38.81 18.18 -1.64
C ALA A 23 -39.97 17.68 -0.77
N ARG A 24 -39.75 16.65 0.04
CA ARG A 24 -40.54 16.42 1.26
C ARG A 24 -39.63 16.61 2.47
N ARG A 25 -39.85 17.75 3.13
CA ARG A 25 -39.50 17.99 4.53
C ARG A 25 -40.16 16.92 5.40
N ALA A 26 -39.38 16.19 6.18
CA ALA A 26 -39.85 15.58 7.41
C ALA A 26 -39.15 16.28 8.57
N ALA A 27 -39.96 16.79 9.50
CA ALA A 27 -39.56 17.58 10.64
C ALA A 27 -38.84 16.74 11.71
N LEU A 28 -37.97 17.43 12.47
CA LEU A 28 -37.36 16.94 13.70
C LEU A 28 -38.41 16.40 14.69
N SER A 29 -38.10 15.29 15.33
CA SER A 29 -38.44 15.08 16.74
C SER A 29 -37.19 14.64 17.51
N VAL A 30 -36.65 15.59 18.26
CA VAL A 30 -35.60 15.38 19.25
C VAL A 30 -36.23 14.67 20.44
N LEU A 31 -35.82 13.44 20.71
CA LEU A 31 -36.14 12.75 21.96
C LEU A 31 -35.26 13.33 23.09
N PRO A 32 -35.83 13.68 24.25
CA PRO A 32 -35.06 14.25 25.35
C PRO A 32 -34.20 13.20 26.05
N ALA A 33 -32.96 13.58 26.35
CA ALA A 33 -32.00 12.81 27.14
C ALA A 33 -32.54 12.47 28.54
N ALA A 34 -32.46 11.19 28.91
CA ALA A 34 -32.79 10.72 30.25
C ALA A 34 -31.73 11.22 31.26
N LYS A 35 -32.20 11.89 32.32
CA LYS A 35 -31.35 12.38 33.42
C LYS A 35 -30.74 11.21 34.21
N PRO A 36 -29.47 11.29 34.64
CA PRO A 36 -28.87 10.27 35.50
C PRO A 36 -29.48 10.36 36.91
N ARG A 37 -30.04 9.25 37.40
CA ARG A 37 -30.45 9.12 38.79
C ARG A 37 -29.21 9.04 39.69
N ARG A 38 -29.06 10.05 40.55
CA ARG A 38 -28.14 10.02 41.69
C ARG A 38 -28.59 8.93 42.65
N PHE A 39 -27.76 7.92 42.88
CA PHE A 39 -27.85 7.09 44.09
C PHE A 39 -26.85 7.62 45.11
N SER A 40 -27.42 8.16 46.18
CA SER A 40 -26.75 8.61 47.39
C SER A 40 -26.48 7.42 48.32
N HIS A 41 -25.26 7.41 48.88
CA HIS A 41 -24.87 6.89 50.20
C HIS A 41 -25.20 5.43 50.55
N GLY A 42 -24.14 4.62 50.52
CA GLY A 42 -24.00 3.41 51.32
C GLY A 42 -22.54 3.28 51.77
N LEU A 43 -22.15 4.06 52.78
CA LEU A 43 -20.88 3.86 53.49
C LEU A 43 -21.07 2.61 54.37
N ALA A 44 -20.61 1.45 53.90
CA ALA A 44 -20.52 0.26 54.74
C ALA A 44 -19.09 0.16 55.28
N ALA A 45 -19.00 0.23 56.61
CA ALA A 45 -17.77 0.25 57.37
C ALA A 45 -16.93 -1.02 57.16
N VAL A 46 -15.64 -0.79 57.01
CA VAL A 46 -14.56 -1.78 57.04
C VAL A 46 -14.45 -2.35 58.45
N ALA A 47 -14.75 -3.63 58.63
CA ALA A 47 -14.34 -4.38 59.82
C ALA A 47 -12.96 -4.98 59.56
N ALA A 48 -11.92 -4.36 60.13
CA ALA A 48 -10.56 -4.86 60.10
C ALA A 48 -10.41 -6.07 61.03
N ASN A 49 -9.99 -7.21 60.47
CA ASN A 49 -9.62 -8.41 61.22
C ASN A 49 -8.11 -8.35 61.56
N PRO A 50 -7.70 -8.26 62.83
CA PRO A 50 -6.29 -8.12 63.18
C PRO A 50 -5.71 -9.50 63.46
N ARG A 51 -5.15 -10.16 62.44
CA ARG A 51 -4.15 -11.26 62.58
C ARG A 51 -3.75 -11.80 61.20
N ALA A 52 -2.72 -11.20 60.61
CA ALA A 52 -1.77 -11.88 59.73
C ALA A 52 -0.60 -10.94 59.42
N SER A 53 0.38 -10.85 60.32
CA SER A 53 1.69 -10.33 59.93
C SER A 53 2.38 -11.38 59.06
N ARG A 54 2.33 -11.19 57.75
CA ARG A 54 3.35 -11.73 56.85
C ARG A 54 3.81 -10.59 55.98
N SER A 55 5.07 -10.20 56.21
CA SER A 55 5.82 -9.29 55.35
C SER A 55 5.84 -9.90 53.94
N ALA A 56 4.88 -9.49 53.11
CA ALA A 56 4.92 -9.73 51.68
C ALA A 56 5.90 -8.70 51.12
N VAL A 57 7.16 -9.11 50.98
CA VAL A 57 8.14 -8.39 50.18
C VAL A 57 7.51 -8.22 48.80
N LEU A 58 7.09 -7.00 48.47
CA LEU A 58 6.61 -6.61 47.15
C LEU A 58 7.76 -6.91 46.18
N ARG A 59 7.66 -8.05 45.48
CA ARG A 59 8.49 -8.30 44.30
C ARG A 59 8.22 -7.13 43.35
N PRO A 60 9.26 -6.47 42.81
CA PRO A 60 9.03 -5.44 41.81
C PRO A 60 8.21 -6.08 40.69
N VAL A 61 7.10 -5.44 40.35
CA VAL A 61 6.35 -5.74 39.12
C VAL A 61 7.40 -5.72 38.03
N ARG A 62 7.65 -6.88 37.44
CA ARG A 62 8.56 -7.08 36.32
C ARG A 62 8.28 -5.93 35.36
N ALA A 63 9.26 -5.04 35.16
CA ALA A 63 9.13 -3.95 34.21
C ALA A 63 8.47 -4.54 32.96
N CYS A 64 7.35 -3.97 32.52
CA CYS A 64 6.76 -4.31 31.23
C CYS A 64 7.93 -4.29 30.27
N LEU A 65 8.38 -5.46 29.81
CA LEU A 65 9.41 -5.56 28.80
C LEU A 65 8.80 -4.78 27.64
N ALA A 66 9.39 -3.62 27.34
CA ALA A 66 8.98 -2.82 26.22
C ALA A 66 8.82 -3.79 25.04
N ALA A 67 7.68 -3.71 24.35
CA ALA A 67 7.45 -4.56 23.19
C ALA A 67 8.71 -4.54 22.32
N PRO A 68 9.17 -5.70 21.80
CA PRO A 68 10.41 -5.77 21.05
C PRO A 68 10.34 -4.71 19.95
N ARG A 69 11.28 -3.76 20.01
CA ARG A 69 11.35 -2.68 19.02
C ARG A 69 11.59 -3.33 17.67
N ARG A 70 10.83 -2.91 16.65
CA ARG A 70 11.08 -3.34 15.27
C ARG A 70 12.55 -3.08 14.91
N PRO A 71 13.22 -4.01 14.22
CA PRO A 71 14.58 -3.78 13.75
C PRO A 71 14.61 -2.59 12.80
N GLU A 72 15.77 -1.95 12.71
CA GLU A 72 15.99 -0.90 11.72
C GLU A 72 15.79 -1.45 10.30
N TYR A 73 15.12 -0.69 9.46
CA TYR A 73 14.90 -1.08 8.08
C TYR A 73 16.15 -0.79 7.23
N VAL A 74 16.83 -1.85 6.80
CA VAL A 74 17.96 -1.80 5.86
C VAL A 74 17.60 -2.61 4.61
N PRO A 75 17.50 -2.02 3.40
CA PRO A 75 16.93 -2.66 2.22
C PRO A 75 17.36 -4.12 1.96
N ASP A 76 18.65 -4.39 2.06
CA ASP A 76 19.32 -5.65 1.71
C ASP A 76 19.70 -6.52 2.92
N ARG A 77 19.27 -6.15 4.13
CA ARG A 77 19.68 -6.82 5.37
C ARG A 77 18.56 -6.96 6.38
N ILE A 78 18.44 -8.16 6.98
CA ILE A 78 17.57 -8.42 8.13
C ILE A 78 18.47 -8.96 9.25
N ASP A 79 18.59 -8.20 10.34
CA ASP A 79 19.56 -8.49 11.41
C ASP A 79 19.06 -9.57 12.40
N ASP A 80 17.74 -9.66 12.60
CA ASP A 80 17.12 -10.69 13.43
C ASP A 80 16.65 -11.86 12.55
N PRO A 81 17.21 -13.08 12.70
CA PRO A 81 16.83 -14.24 11.89
C PRO A 81 15.37 -14.68 12.08
N ASN A 82 14.69 -14.23 13.13
CA ASN A 82 13.28 -14.52 13.36
C ASN A 82 12.35 -13.42 12.80
N TYR A 83 12.91 -12.32 12.30
CA TYR A 83 12.11 -11.24 11.74
C TYR A 83 11.76 -11.52 10.29
N VAL A 84 10.46 -11.49 9.98
CA VAL A 84 9.93 -11.62 8.63
C VAL A 84 9.31 -10.28 8.24
N ARG A 85 9.80 -9.69 7.15
CA ARG A 85 9.20 -8.48 6.58
C ARG A 85 7.87 -8.82 5.94
N ILE A 86 6.84 -8.08 6.32
CA ILE A 86 5.52 -8.19 5.72
C ILE A 86 5.42 -7.19 4.58
N PHE A 87 5.41 -7.71 3.36
CA PHE A 87 5.14 -6.97 2.14
C PHE A 87 3.65 -7.14 1.79
N ASP A 88 2.89 -6.05 1.88
CA ASP A 88 1.46 -6.04 1.54
C ASP A 88 1.25 -5.44 0.13
N THR A 89 0.53 -6.19 -0.72
CA THR A 89 0.16 -5.77 -2.08
C THR A 89 -1.36 -5.61 -2.24
N THR A 90 -2.09 -5.34 -1.15
CA THR A 90 -3.55 -5.15 -1.20
C THR A 90 -3.92 -4.01 -2.16
N LEU A 91 -3.13 -2.94 -2.18
CA LEU A 91 -3.35 -1.76 -3.02
C LEU A 91 -2.89 -1.92 -4.48
N ARG A 92 -2.33 -3.07 -4.86
CA ARG A 92 -1.84 -3.33 -6.22
C ARG A 92 -2.33 -4.65 -6.78
N ASP A 93 -2.06 -5.78 -6.14
CA ASP A 93 -2.52 -7.10 -6.64
C ASP A 93 -3.94 -7.38 -6.14
N GLY A 94 -4.24 -6.95 -4.90
CA GLY A 94 -5.59 -7.04 -4.34
C GLY A 94 -6.63 -6.30 -5.18
N GLU A 95 -6.31 -5.09 -5.65
CA GLU A 95 -7.22 -4.28 -6.48
C GLU A 95 -7.48 -4.87 -7.88
N GLN A 96 -6.66 -5.82 -8.35
CA GLN A 96 -6.88 -6.51 -9.63
C GLN A 96 -8.00 -7.55 -9.54
N SER A 97 -8.50 -7.84 -8.33
CA SER A 97 -9.66 -8.69 -8.15
C SER A 97 -10.92 -8.04 -8.74
N PRO A 98 -11.77 -8.80 -9.48
CA PRO A 98 -13.02 -8.26 -10.03
C PRO A 98 -13.88 -7.60 -8.94
N GLY A 99 -14.23 -6.33 -9.14
CA GLY A 99 -15.06 -5.56 -8.20
C GLY A 99 -14.31 -4.93 -7.02
N ALA A 100 -12.98 -5.06 -6.94
CA ALA A 100 -12.14 -4.50 -5.88
C ALA A 100 -11.40 -3.21 -6.28
N THR A 101 -11.78 -2.58 -7.39
CA THR A 101 -11.15 -1.33 -7.86
C THR A 101 -11.34 -0.22 -6.84
N MET A 102 -10.25 0.48 -6.52
CA MET A 102 -10.24 1.56 -5.54
C MET A 102 -9.93 2.90 -6.21
N THR A 103 -10.63 3.94 -5.78
CA THR A 103 -10.25 5.33 -6.05
C THR A 103 -9.00 5.71 -5.28
N SER A 104 -8.30 6.77 -5.68
CA SER A 104 -7.11 7.27 -4.98
C SER A 104 -7.39 7.60 -3.50
N ALA A 105 -8.60 8.08 -3.19
CA ALA A 105 -9.02 8.37 -1.82
C ALA A 105 -9.20 7.09 -0.99
N GLU A 106 -9.79 6.04 -1.57
CA GLU A 106 -9.94 4.73 -0.92
C GLU A 106 -8.58 4.06 -0.69
N LYS A 107 -7.68 4.11 -1.69
CA LYS A 107 -6.30 3.62 -1.55
C LYS A 107 -5.59 4.28 -0.37
N LEU A 108 -5.72 5.60 -0.22
CA LEU A 108 -5.12 6.35 0.89
C LEU A 108 -5.70 5.94 2.26
N VAL A 109 -7.01 5.72 2.35
CA VAL A 109 -7.65 5.22 3.58
C VAL A 109 -7.11 3.85 3.95
N VAL A 110 -7.03 2.92 2.99
CA VAL A 110 -6.49 1.56 3.21
C VAL A 110 -5.00 1.62 3.57
N ALA A 111 -4.19 2.44 2.88
CA ALA A 111 -2.78 2.63 3.18
C ALA A 111 -2.53 3.09 4.64
N ARG A 112 -3.36 4.01 5.16
CA ARG A 112 -3.30 4.42 6.56
C ARG A 112 -3.62 3.26 7.51
N GLN A 113 -4.55 2.37 7.15
CA GLN A 113 -4.85 1.19 7.97
C GLN A 113 -3.71 0.16 7.92
N LEU A 114 -3.12 -0.09 6.74
CA LEU A 114 -1.95 -0.96 6.59
C LEU A 114 -0.76 -0.47 7.42
N ALA A 115 -0.51 0.84 7.41
CA ALA A 115 0.52 1.44 8.25
C ALA A 115 0.25 1.19 9.75
N ARG A 116 -1.00 1.39 10.20
CA ARG A 116 -1.41 1.13 11.61
C ARG A 116 -1.36 -0.35 11.99
N LEU A 117 -1.69 -1.24 11.05
CA LEU A 117 -1.52 -2.68 11.21
C LEU A 117 -0.04 -3.05 11.40
N GLY A 118 0.85 -2.23 10.85
CA GLY A 118 2.29 -2.36 11.06
C GLY A 118 2.98 -3.17 9.99
N VAL A 119 2.48 -3.20 8.75
CA VAL A 119 3.21 -3.85 7.64
C VAL A 119 4.54 -3.12 7.37
N ASP A 120 5.56 -3.86 6.94
CA ASP A 120 6.89 -3.29 6.66
C ASP A 120 6.92 -2.52 5.34
N ILE A 121 6.29 -3.09 4.31
CA ILE A 121 6.24 -2.54 2.95
C ILE A 121 4.78 -2.50 2.47
N ILE A 122 4.40 -1.38 1.88
CA ILE A 122 3.12 -1.20 1.19
C ILE A 122 3.44 -1.02 -0.30
N GLU A 123 3.05 -1.98 -1.13
CA GLU A 123 3.01 -1.78 -2.58
C GLU A 123 1.74 -1.02 -2.95
N ALA A 124 1.90 0.28 -3.17
CA ALA A 124 0.80 1.23 -3.21
C ALA A 124 0.07 1.29 -4.56
N GLY A 125 0.59 0.60 -5.59
CA GLY A 125 -0.02 0.55 -6.92
C GLY A 125 0.99 0.40 -8.05
N PHE A 126 0.53 0.64 -9.28
CA PHE A 126 1.35 0.64 -10.50
C PHE A 126 1.33 2.02 -11.17
N PRO A 127 2.28 2.93 -10.86
CA PRO A 127 2.27 4.31 -11.32
C PRO A 127 2.21 4.51 -12.84
N ALA A 128 2.75 3.58 -13.64
CA ALA A 128 2.72 3.69 -15.10
C ALA A 128 1.39 3.22 -15.74
N SER A 129 0.44 2.76 -14.94
CA SER A 129 -0.90 2.33 -15.37
C SER A 129 -1.74 3.52 -15.86
N SER A 130 -1.80 4.58 -15.05
CA SER A 130 -2.59 5.78 -15.31
C SER A 130 -2.05 6.99 -14.52
N PRO A 131 -2.37 8.23 -14.92
CA PRO A 131 -2.08 9.41 -14.10
C PRO A 131 -2.68 9.31 -12.70
N ASP A 132 -3.89 8.75 -12.58
CA ASP A 132 -4.59 8.59 -11.30
C ASP A 132 -3.86 7.62 -10.36
N ASP A 133 -3.28 6.53 -10.90
CA ASP A 133 -2.44 5.59 -10.15
C ASP A 133 -1.13 6.25 -9.69
N LEU A 134 -0.49 7.04 -10.55
CA LEU A 134 0.71 7.78 -10.20
C LEU A 134 0.42 8.74 -9.04
N ASP A 135 -0.65 9.52 -9.14
CA ASP A 135 -1.03 10.50 -8.11
C ASP A 135 -1.50 9.82 -6.81
N ALA A 136 -2.14 8.65 -6.89
CA ALA A 136 -2.48 7.85 -5.72
C ALA A 136 -1.22 7.39 -4.96
N VAL A 137 -0.25 6.78 -5.67
CA VAL A 137 1.00 6.31 -5.07
C VAL A 137 1.82 7.49 -4.52
N ARG A 138 1.88 8.60 -5.24
CA ARG A 138 2.54 9.83 -4.78
C ARG A 138 1.90 10.36 -3.49
N SER A 139 0.58 10.39 -3.43
CA SER A 139 -0.15 10.88 -2.24
C SER A 139 0.14 10.00 -1.02
N ILE A 140 0.15 8.67 -1.22
CA ILE A 140 0.53 7.70 -0.17
C ILE A 140 1.99 7.89 0.25
N ALA A 141 2.90 8.10 -0.69
CA ALA A 141 4.32 8.36 -0.42
C ALA A 141 4.52 9.62 0.43
N ILE A 142 3.82 10.71 0.09
CA ILE A 142 3.90 11.98 0.82
C ILE A 142 3.29 11.85 2.22
N GLU A 143 2.09 11.26 2.35
CA GLU A 143 1.38 11.25 3.61
C GLU A 143 1.77 10.07 4.51
N VAL A 144 1.55 8.84 4.04
CA VAL A 144 1.77 7.62 4.82
C VAL A 144 3.25 7.31 4.93
N GLY A 145 4.01 7.49 3.85
CA GLY A 145 5.46 7.27 3.80
C GLY A 145 6.30 8.23 4.63
N ASN A 146 5.68 9.23 5.29
CA ASN A 146 6.36 10.20 6.16
C ASN A 146 5.74 10.32 7.56
N THR A 147 4.61 9.67 7.83
CA THR A 147 3.91 9.80 9.11
C THR A 147 4.22 8.61 10.02
N PRO A 148 4.90 8.81 11.16
CA PRO A 148 5.10 7.76 12.14
C PRO A 148 3.77 7.26 12.73
N VAL A 149 3.64 5.95 12.87
CA VAL A 149 2.49 5.27 13.47
C VAL A 149 2.95 4.29 14.55
N GLY A 150 2.11 4.06 15.56
CA GLY A 150 2.45 3.21 16.71
C GLY A 150 3.37 3.91 17.72
N GLU A 151 3.58 3.25 18.87
CA GLU A 151 4.45 3.76 19.95
C GLU A 151 5.94 3.72 19.58
N ASP A 152 6.30 2.85 18.65
CA ASP A 152 7.65 2.68 18.10
C ASP A 152 7.99 3.67 16.98
N GLY A 153 7.02 4.47 16.54
CA GLY A 153 7.21 5.47 15.47
C GLY A 153 7.49 4.84 14.12
N HIS A 154 6.88 3.68 13.83
CA HIS A 154 7.04 2.97 12.56
C HIS A 154 6.63 3.85 11.37
N VAL A 155 7.41 3.77 10.29
CA VAL A 155 7.07 4.35 8.99
C VAL A 155 7.30 3.26 7.94
N PRO A 156 6.27 2.85 7.19
CA PRO A 156 6.39 1.79 6.20
C PRO A 156 7.23 2.23 5.00
N VAL A 157 7.80 1.26 4.31
CA VAL A 157 8.37 1.44 2.97
C VAL A 157 7.22 1.62 1.99
N ILE A 158 7.32 2.61 1.11
CA ILE A 158 6.34 2.81 0.05
C ILE A 158 6.94 2.30 -1.26
N CYS A 159 6.30 1.27 -1.81
CA CYS A 159 6.73 0.57 -3.00
C CYS A 159 5.81 0.87 -4.19
N GLY A 160 6.39 1.15 -5.35
CA GLY A 160 5.69 1.30 -6.62
C GLY A 160 6.12 0.21 -7.59
N LEU A 161 5.16 -0.50 -8.18
CA LEU A 161 5.44 -1.52 -9.18
C LEU A 161 5.84 -0.87 -10.51
N SER A 162 6.72 -1.52 -11.25
CA SER A 162 7.18 -1.10 -12.56
C SER A 162 7.45 -2.29 -13.47
N ARG A 163 7.07 -2.21 -14.76
CA ARG A 163 7.62 -3.13 -15.76
C ARG A 163 9.11 -2.84 -15.97
N CYS A 164 9.86 -3.82 -16.45
CA CYS A 164 11.29 -3.67 -16.75
C CYS A 164 11.57 -2.79 -17.99
N ASN A 165 11.25 -1.50 -17.93
CA ASN A 165 11.58 -0.49 -18.94
C ASN A 165 11.72 0.90 -18.32
N LYS A 166 12.46 1.81 -18.96
CA LYS A 166 12.78 3.14 -18.42
C LYS A 166 11.55 3.97 -18.08
N ARG A 167 10.58 4.05 -18.99
CA ARG A 167 9.37 4.88 -18.82
C ARG A 167 8.60 4.51 -17.55
N ASP A 168 8.42 3.22 -17.32
CA ASP A 168 7.68 2.74 -16.16
C ASP A 168 8.50 2.90 -14.87
N ILE A 169 9.84 2.80 -14.95
CA ILE A 169 10.72 3.02 -13.79
C ILE A 169 10.74 4.51 -13.41
N ASP A 170 10.76 5.40 -14.41
CA ASP A 170 10.68 6.84 -14.20
C ASP A 170 9.37 7.21 -13.48
N ALA A 171 8.23 6.66 -13.94
CA ALA A 171 6.93 6.87 -13.29
C ALA A 171 6.90 6.30 -11.86
N ALA A 172 7.47 5.11 -11.64
CA ALA A 172 7.56 4.54 -10.31
C ALA A 172 8.39 5.43 -9.37
N TRP A 173 9.56 5.89 -9.82
CA TRP A 173 10.42 6.78 -9.06
C TRP A 173 9.76 8.12 -8.76
N GLU A 174 9.13 8.74 -9.76
CA GLU A 174 8.40 9.99 -9.63
C GLU A 174 7.32 9.92 -8.53
N ALA A 175 6.65 8.77 -8.41
CA ALA A 175 5.63 8.56 -7.40
C ALA A 175 6.23 8.32 -6.00
N VAL A 176 7.20 7.41 -5.86
CA VAL A 176 7.65 6.96 -4.53
C VAL A 176 8.73 7.84 -3.89
N ARG A 177 9.51 8.61 -4.65
CA ARG A 177 10.69 9.37 -4.15
C ARG A 177 10.41 10.34 -3.00
N HIS A 178 9.14 10.64 -2.74
CA HIS A 178 8.67 11.52 -1.68
C HIS A 178 8.53 10.82 -0.32
N ALA A 179 8.56 9.49 -0.27
CA ALA A 179 8.52 8.73 0.97
C ALA A 179 9.91 8.74 1.65
N ARG A 180 9.92 8.62 2.98
CA ARG A 180 11.16 8.45 3.76
C ARG A 180 11.92 7.19 3.38
N LYS A 181 11.20 6.14 2.98
CA LYS A 181 11.74 4.83 2.55
C LYS A 181 11.10 4.45 1.20
N PRO A 182 11.62 4.97 0.08
CA PRO A 182 11.09 4.67 -1.25
C PRO A 182 11.64 3.36 -1.78
N ARG A 183 10.79 2.53 -2.39
CA ARG A 183 11.16 1.28 -3.07
C ARG A 183 10.58 1.22 -4.48
N ILE A 184 11.37 0.73 -5.43
CA ILE A 184 10.86 0.33 -6.76
C ILE A 184 10.87 -1.18 -6.84
N HIS A 185 9.71 -1.78 -7.12
CA HIS A 185 9.61 -3.19 -7.46
C HIS A 185 9.50 -3.31 -8.97
N THR A 186 10.50 -3.91 -9.61
CA THR A 186 10.48 -4.17 -11.06
C THR A 186 10.37 -5.66 -11.35
N PHE A 187 9.78 -6.01 -12.48
CA PHE A 187 9.58 -7.41 -12.86
C PHE A 187 9.67 -7.62 -14.37
N ILE A 188 10.02 -8.84 -14.75
CA ILE A 188 9.96 -9.32 -16.13
C ILE A 188 9.56 -10.80 -16.13
N ALA A 189 8.74 -11.20 -17.11
CA ALA A 189 8.33 -12.59 -17.26
C ALA A 189 9.52 -13.49 -17.64
N THR A 190 9.64 -14.62 -16.95
CA THR A 190 10.78 -15.56 -17.08
C THR A 190 10.40 -16.92 -17.63
N SER A 191 9.11 -17.24 -17.78
CA SER A 191 8.69 -18.50 -18.39
C SER A 191 8.82 -18.49 -19.91
N GLU A 192 9.14 -19.66 -20.47
CA GLU A 192 9.35 -19.83 -21.91
C GLU A 192 8.13 -19.39 -22.73
N ILE A 193 6.92 -19.71 -22.26
CA ILE A 193 5.67 -19.30 -22.90
C ILE A 193 5.56 -17.77 -22.97
N HIS A 194 5.85 -17.06 -21.88
CA HIS A 194 5.83 -15.60 -21.89
C HIS A 194 6.97 -15.02 -22.72
N MET A 195 8.17 -15.61 -22.68
CA MET A 195 9.30 -15.16 -23.48
C MET A 195 9.03 -15.31 -24.99
N GLN A 196 8.45 -16.43 -25.43
CA GLN A 196 8.14 -16.70 -26.83
C GLN A 196 6.93 -15.89 -27.33
N HIS A 197 5.85 -15.82 -26.56
CA HIS A 197 4.57 -15.26 -27.04
C HIS A 197 4.30 -13.82 -26.62
N LYS A 198 4.75 -13.38 -25.43
CA LYS A 198 4.49 -12.03 -24.89
C LYS A 198 5.66 -11.08 -25.15
N LEU A 199 6.88 -11.50 -24.82
CA LEU A 199 8.07 -10.64 -24.89
C LEU A 199 8.80 -10.73 -26.24
N ARG A 200 8.76 -11.88 -26.90
CA ARG A 200 9.57 -12.23 -28.08
C ARG A 200 11.06 -11.98 -27.85
N LYS A 201 11.57 -12.48 -26.72
CA LYS A 201 12.96 -12.30 -26.27
C LYS A 201 13.60 -13.62 -25.88
N THR A 202 14.92 -13.72 -26.03
CA THR A 202 15.68 -14.84 -25.51
C THR A 202 15.90 -14.70 -23.99
N PRO A 203 16.20 -15.80 -23.27
CA PRO A 203 16.55 -15.74 -21.85
C PRO A 203 17.68 -14.75 -21.55
N ASP A 204 18.75 -14.75 -22.35
CA ASP A 204 19.88 -13.82 -22.18
C ASP A 204 19.46 -12.36 -22.31
N GLN A 205 18.55 -12.06 -23.25
CA GLN A 205 17.99 -10.72 -23.40
C GLN A 205 17.15 -10.32 -22.20
N VAL A 206 16.39 -11.25 -21.61
CA VAL A 206 15.60 -11.02 -20.39
C VAL A 206 16.51 -10.72 -19.21
N VAL A 207 17.57 -11.50 -19.01
CA VAL A 207 18.57 -11.25 -17.96
C VAL A 207 19.29 -9.91 -18.18
N ALA A 208 19.69 -9.60 -19.42
CA ALA A 208 20.34 -8.34 -19.75
C ALA A 208 19.44 -7.13 -19.43
N ILE A 209 18.15 -7.20 -19.80
CA ILE A 209 17.16 -6.16 -19.48
C ILE A 209 16.98 -6.03 -17.97
N ALA A 210 16.82 -7.14 -17.25
CA ALA A 210 16.68 -7.12 -15.79
C ALA A 210 17.86 -6.40 -15.13
N ARG A 211 19.10 -6.76 -15.51
CA ARG A 211 20.32 -6.12 -15.01
C ARG A 211 20.38 -4.64 -15.36
N GLU A 212 20.12 -4.27 -16.62
CA GLU A 212 20.14 -2.87 -17.07
C GLU A 212 19.12 -2.02 -16.31
N MET A 213 17.90 -2.53 -16.13
CA MET A 213 16.81 -1.78 -15.53
C MET A 213 16.92 -1.67 -14.01
N VAL A 214 17.42 -2.71 -13.32
CA VAL A 214 17.78 -2.60 -11.89
C VAL A 214 18.89 -1.56 -11.71
N ALA A 215 19.93 -1.59 -12.55
CA ALA A 215 20.98 -0.57 -12.52
C ALA A 215 20.46 0.84 -12.82
N TYR A 216 19.53 0.97 -13.77
CA TYR A 216 18.87 2.23 -14.10
C TYR A 216 18.08 2.78 -12.90
N ALA A 217 17.25 1.96 -12.25
CA ALA A 217 16.50 2.36 -11.06
C ALA A 217 17.41 2.83 -9.92
N ARG A 218 18.54 2.14 -9.69
CA ARG A 218 19.58 2.59 -8.74
C ARG A 218 20.22 3.92 -9.17
N GLY A 219 20.48 4.09 -10.47
CA GLY A 219 21.04 5.31 -11.05
C GLY A 219 20.16 6.56 -10.92
N LEU A 220 18.84 6.39 -10.79
CA LEU A 220 17.91 7.48 -10.47
C LEU A 220 18.01 7.98 -9.03
N GLY A 221 18.75 7.28 -8.16
CA GLY A 221 18.88 7.57 -6.74
C GLY A 221 17.96 6.73 -5.85
N CYS A 222 17.31 5.68 -6.39
CA CYS A 222 16.53 4.76 -5.58
C CYS A 222 17.45 3.88 -4.73
N PRO A 223 17.36 3.92 -3.39
CA PRO A 223 18.23 3.14 -2.51
C PRO A 223 17.82 1.66 -2.42
N ASP A 224 16.56 1.36 -2.74
CA ASP A 224 15.92 0.07 -2.50
C ASP A 224 15.16 -0.39 -3.75
N VAL A 225 15.67 -1.43 -4.40
CA VAL A 225 15.11 -1.97 -5.64
C VAL A 225 14.89 -3.46 -5.45
N GLU A 226 13.66 -3.89 -5.66
CA GLU A 226 13.25 -5.30 -5.67
C GLU A 226 13.04 -5.76 -7.10
N PHE A 227 13.47 -7.00 -7.40
CA PHE A 227 13.26 -7.63 -8.70
C PHE A 227 12.48 -8.92 -8.54
N SER A 228 11.38 -9.06 -9.27
CA SER A 228 10.62 -10.31 -9.35
C SER A 228 10.73 -10.97 -10.72
N PRO A 229 11.19 -12.24 -10.78
CA PRO A 229 11.01 -13.07 -11.97
C PRO A 229 9.54 -13.47 -12.07
N GLU A 230 8.76 -12.77 -12.89
CA GLU A 230 7.35 -13.10 -13.12
C GLU A 230 7.28 -14.52 -13.70
N ASP A 231 6.38 -15.32 -13.15
CA ASP A 231 6.13 -16.70 -13.54
C ASP A 231 7.23 -17.74 -13.19
N ALA A 232 8.08 -17.44 -12.21
CA ALA A 232 9.18 -18.32 -11.79
C ALA A 232 8.75 -19.74 -11.41
N GLY A 233 7.55 -19.94 -10.86
CA GLY A 233 7.04 -21.26 -10.48
C GLY A 233 6.81 -22.23 -11.66
N ARG A 234 6.91 -21.74 -12.90
CA ARG A 234 6.78 -22.53 -14.14
C ARG A 234 8.09 -22.61 -14.94
N VAL A 235 9.21 -22.22 -14.34
CA VAL A 235 10.54 -22.23 -14.99
C VAL A 235 11.31 -23.48 -14.54
N LEU A 236 12.00 -24.13 -15.47
CA LEU A 236 12.95 -25.19 -15.14
C LEU A 236 14.20 -24.57 -14.50
N MET A 237 14.58 -25.07 -13.33
CA MET A 237 15.88 -24.74 -12.72
C MET A 237 16.97 -25.21 -13.70
N GLN A 238 17.65 -24.27 -14.34
CA GLN A 238 18.85 -24.55 -15.10
C GLN A 238 20.03 -24.22 -14.19
N GLU A 239 20.84 -25.23 -13.88
CA GLU A 239 22.15 -25.01 -13.26
C GLU A 239 22.99 -24.20 -14.25
N HIS A 240 23.24 -22.94 -13.91
CA HIS A 240 24.32 -22.20 -14.56
C HIS A 240 25.61 -22.64 -13.89
N ASP A 241 26.31 -23.58 -14.53
CA ASP A 241 27.73 -23.82 -14.27
C ASP A 241 28.47 -22.50 -14.54
N ASN A 242 28.98 -21.88 -13.48
CA ASN A 242 29.73 -20.64 -13.54
C ASN A 242 31.09 -20.82 -12.87
#